data_AF-A0A7S1E5C1-F1
#
_entry.id   AF-A0A7S1E5C1-F1
#
_cell.length_a   1.000
_cell.length_b   1.000
_cell.length_c   1.000
_cell.angle_alpha   90.00
_cell.angle_beta   90.00
_cell.angle_gamma   90.00
#
_symmetry.space_group_name_H-M   'P 1'
#
loop_
_entity.id
_entity.type
_entity.pdbx_description
1 polymer ?
#
loop_
_entity_poly.entity_id
_entity_poly.type
_entity_poly.pdbx_seq_one_letter_code
_entity_poly.pdbx_strand_id
1 'polypeptide(L)'
;IYSGGLDFSGPVEDYFYDASGKPVVDTVINLTGFALVGGPASQDHKKAAQVLKKLNRPYMCAVPLVFQSFEEWQASELGLHPIQVALQVSLPEIDGAIEPIIFAG
;
A
#
# COMPACT_ATOMS: atom_id res chain seq x y z
N ILE A 1 -11.90 0.10 1.81
CA ILE A 1 -11.82 1.01 3.00
C ILE A 1 -11.12 2.30 2.59
N TYR A 2 -11.31 3.39 3.32
CA TYR A 2 -10.57 4.64 3.10
C TYR A 2 -10.19 5.28 4.45
N SER A 3 -9.16 6.11 4.44
CA SER A 3 -8.77 7.00 5.55
C SER A 3 -8.56 8.39 4.96
N GLY A 4 -9.01 9.43 5.67
CA GLY A 4 -8.66 10.82 5.32
C GLY A 4 -7.24 11.20 5.77
N GLY A 5 -6.63 10.38 6.63
CA GLY A 5 -5.25 10.54 7.07
C GLY A 5 -4.31 9.58 6.34
N LEU A 6 -3.07 9.51 6.85
CA LEU A 6 -2.04 8.60 6.35
C LEU A 6 -1.88 7.33 7.21
N ASP A 7 -2.78 7.13 8.19
CA ASP A 7 -2.87 5.88 8.93
C ASP A 7 -4.07 5.08 8.43
N PHE A 8 -3.80 3.98 7.73
CA PHE A 8 -4.81 3.06 7.21
C PHE A 8 -5.03 1.85 8.14
N SER A 9 -4.25 1.72 9.22
CA SER A 9 -4.40 0.61 10.16
C SER A 9 -5.74 0.61 10.89
N GLY A 10 -6.25 1.78 11.27
CA GLY A 10 -7.57 1.91 11.91
C GLY A 10 -8.68 1.31 11.05
N PRO A 11 -8.86 1.76 9.80
CA PRO A 11 -9.83 1.15 8.88
C PRO A 11 -9.58 -0.34 8.60
N VAL A 12 -8.34 -0.83 8.62
CA VAL A 12 -8.08 -2.28 8.54
C VAL A 12 -8.65 -3.00 9.75
N GLU A 13 -8.42 -2.51 10.96
CA GLU A 13 -8.93 -3.12 12.19
C GLU A 13 -10.45 -3.03 12.32
N ASP A 14 -11.05 -1.94 11.86
CA ASP A 14 -12.49 -1.71 11.98
C ASP A 14 -13.33 -2.52 10.99
N TYR A 15 -12.80 -2.77 9.79
CA TYR A 15 -13.61 -3.28 8.67
C TYR A 15 -13.16 -4.61 8.08
N PHE A 16 -11.95 -5.10 8.38
CA PHE A 16 -11.47 -6.40 7.86
C PHE A 16 -11.70 -7.56 8.83
N TYR A 17 -12.39 -7.31 9.94
CA TYR A 17 -12.74 -8.32 10.93
C TYR A 17 -14.26 -8.36 11.13
N ASP A 18 -14.79 -9.54 11.45
CA ASP A 18 -16.18 -9.67 11.90
C ASP A 18 -16.31 -9.36 13.40
N ALA A 19 -17.54 -9.41 13.91
CA ALA A 19 -17.83 -9.18 15.32
C ALA A 19 -17.16 -10.20 16.28
N SER A 20 -16.69 -11.35 15.76
CA SER A 20 -15.94 -12.35 16.53
C SER A 20 -14.42 -12.13 16.50
N GLY A 21 -13.95 -11.11 15.75
CA GLY A 21 -12.53 -10.80 15.59
C GLY A 21 -11.84 -11.68 14.55
N LYS A 22 -12.58 -12.39 13.69
CA LYS A 22 -12.01 -13.20 12.61
C LYS A 22 -11.84 -12.35 11.34
N PRO A 23 -10.70 -12.45 10.63
CA PRO A 23 -10.54 -11.80 9.34
C PRO A 23 -11.61 -12.23 8.33
N VAL A 24 -12.31 -11.28 7.73
CA VAL A 24 -13.35 -11.51 6.71
C VAL A 24 -12.84 -11.35 5.27
N VAL A 25 -11.61 -10.88 5.11
CA VAL A 25 -10.93 -10.75 3.81
C VAL A 25 -9.94 -11.89 3.61
N ASP A 26 -9.78 -12.30 2.36
CA ASP A 26 -8.78 -13.31 1.95
C ASP A 26 -7.49 -12.67 1.43
N THR A 27 -7.54 -11.42 0.98
CA THR A 27 -6.40 -10.65 0.44
C THR A 27 -6.69 -9.16 0.56
N VAL A 28 -5.63 -8.36 0.68
CA VAL A 28 -5.69 -6.90 0.72
C VAL A 28 -4.88 -6.31 -0.43
N ILE A 29 -5.48 -5.39 -1.16
CA ILE A 29 -4.82 -4.61 -2.21
C ILE A 29 -4.79 -3.15 -1.79
N ASN A 30 -3.60 -2.61 -1.57
CA ASN A 30 -3.37 -1.21 -1.32
C ASN A 30 -3.27 -0.45 -2.64
N LEU A 31 -4.28 0.39 -2.92
CA LEU A 31 -4.34 1.24 -4.12
C LEU A 31 -3.93 2.69 -3.84
N THR A 32 -3.44 3.00 -2.63
CA THR A 32 -3.06 4.36 -2.25
C THR A 32 -1.68 4.74 -2.78
N GLY A 33 -0.82 3.76 -3.06
CA GLY A 33 0.58 3.99 -3.41
C GLY A 33 1.43 4.54 -2.25
N PHE A 34 0.96 4.45 -1.00
CA PHE A 34 1.72 4.81 0.20
C PHE A 34 1.92 3.62 1.13
N ALA A 35 2.79 3.78 2.13
CA ALA A 35 2.89 2.85 3.26
C ALA A 35 1.53 2.69 3.96
N LEU A 36 1.31 1.56 4.62
CA LEU A 36 0.05 1.29 5.34
C LEU A 36 -0.14 2.26 6.53
N VAL A 37 0.96 2.67 7.16
CA VAL A 37 0.94 3.59 8.29
C VAL A 37 2.01 4.65 8.10
N GLY A 38 1.54 5.88 7.87
CA GLY A 38 2.36 7.05 7.64
C GLY A 38 2.44 7.45 6.17
N GLY A 39 3.06 8.59 5.92
CA GLY A 39 3.26 9.12 4.57
C GLY A 39 4.73 9.44 4.30
N PRO A 40 5.04 10.16 3.22
CA PRO A 40 6.41 10.39 2.75
C PRO A 40 7.38 10.92 3.82
N ALA A 41 6.89 11.76 4.74
CA ALA A 41 7.71 12.41 5.76
C ALA A 41 7.89 11.59 7.05
N SER A 42 7.03 10.61 7.32
CA SER A 42 7.08 9.80 8.55
C SER A 42 6.27 8.52 8.38
N GLN A 43 6.92 7.38 8.56
CA GLN A 43 6.35 6.04 8.43
C GLN A 43 6.50 5.25 9.73
N ASP A 44 5.50 4.42 10.04
CA ASP A 44 5.56 3.47 11.16
C ASP A 44 5.40 2.03 10.65
N HIS A 45 6.48 1.53 10.04
CA HIS A 45 6.56 0.16 9.53
C HIS A 45 6.38 -0.90 10.62
N LYS A 46 6.71 -0.58 11.88
CA LYS A 46 6.52 -1.53 13.00
C LYS A 46 5.04 -1.74 13.26
N LYS A 47 4.26 -0.65 13.29
CA LYS A 47 2.80 -0.72 13.41
C LYS A 47 2.18 -1.40 12.19
N ALA A 48 2.63 -1.07 10.98
CA ALA A 48 2.15 -1.72 9.75
C ALA A 48 2.37 -3.24 9.80
N ALA A 49 3.59 -3.69 10.12
CA ALA A 49 3.91 -5.11 10.25
C ALA A 49 3.07 -5.82 11.32
N GLN A 50 2.80 -5.18 12.46
CA GLN A 50 1.95 -5.76 13.51
C GLN A 50 0.51 -5.98 13.02
N VAL A 51 -0.06 -4.97 12.35
CA VAL A 51 -1.43 -5.01 11.82
C VAL A 51 -1.57 -6.06 10.72
N LEU A 52 -0.66 -6.09 9.75
CA LEU A 52 -0.69 -7.06 8.65
C LEU A 52 -0.44 -8.48 9.15
N LYS A 53 0.45 -8.66 10.13
CA LYS A 53 0.69 -9.98 10.75
C LYS A 53 -0.50 -10.49 11.53
N LYS A 54 -1.24 -9.61 12.22
CA LYS A 54 -2.50 -9.96 12.89
C LYS A 54 -3.56 -10.37 11.87
N LEU A 55 -3.66 -9.65 10.75
CA LEU A 55 -4.59 -9.97 9.68
C LEU A 55 -4.24 -11.30 9.00
N ASN A 56 -2.94 -11.59 8.85
CA ASN A 56 -2.39 -12.83 8.30
C ASN A 56 -2.96 -13.21 6.93
N ARG A 57 -3.04 -12.22 6.03
CA ARG A 57 -3.48 -12.36 4.64
C ARG A 57 -2.45 -11.78 3.68
N PRO A 58 -2.40 -12.25 2.42
CA PRO A 58 -1.63 -11.59 1.38
C PRO A 58 -1.95 -10.10 1.30
N TYR A 59 -0.90 -9.29 1.26
CA TYR A 59 -0.96 -7.84 1.15
C TYR A 59 -0.19 -7.44 -0.10
N MET A 60 -0.87 -6.78 -1.04
CA MET A 60 -0.30 -6.33 -2.30
C MET A 60 -0.36 -4.81 -2.39
N CYS A 61 0.64 -4.18 -2.98
CA CYS A 61 0.58 -2.78 -3.35
C CYS A 61 0.36 -2.69 -4.86
N ALA A 62 -0.71 -2.05 -5.30
CA ALA A 62 -0.90 -1.75 -6.71
C ALA A 62 -0.65 -0.25 -6.90
N VAL A 63 0.33 0.07 -7.74
CA VAL A 63 0.91 1.40 -7.88
C VAL A 63 0.11 2.20 -8.90
N PRO A 64 -0.57 3.28 -8.49
CA PRO A 64 -1.12 4.23 -9.44
C PRO A 64 0.01 5.13 -9.95
N LEU A 65 0.03 5.40 -11.26
CA LEU A 65 0.87 6.43 -11.83
C LEU A 65 0.32 7.80 -11.42
N VAL A 66 0.82 8.34 -10.30
CA VAL A 66 0.33 9.61 -9.70
C VAL A 66 1.11 10.80 -10.22
N PHE A 67 2.38 10.60 -10.59
CA PHE A 67 3.32 11.67 -10.95
C PHE A 67 3.87 11.53 -12.38
N GLN A 68 3.30 10.62 -13.15
CA GLN A 68 3.71 10.28 -14.51
C GLN A 68 2.44 9.86 -15.26
N SER A 69 2.29 10.30 -16.51
CA SER A 69 1.23 9.80 -17.40
C SER A 69 1.53 8.39 -17.88
N PHE A 70 0.50 7.69 -18.36
CA PHE A 70 0.69 6.39 -19.01
C PHE A 70 1.70 6.45 -20.17
N GLU A 71 1.63 7.49 -21.01
CA GLU A 71 2.54 7.64 -22.17
C GLU A 71 3.99 7.86 -21.73
N GLU A 72 4.23 8.69 -20.71
CA GLU A 72 5.56 8.90 -20.15
C GLU A 72 6.13 7.63 -19.52
N TRP A 73 5.30 6.84 -18.84
CA TRP A 73 5.70 5.55 -18.28
C TRP A 73 6.04 4.54 -19.38
N GLN A 74 5.19 4.44 -20.40
CA GLN A 74 5.39 3.52 -21.52
C GLN A 74 6.65 3.85 -22.34
N ALA A 75 6.97 5.14 -22.49
CA ALA A 75 8.17 5.60 -23.19
C ALA A 75 9.45 5.55 -22.33
N SER A 76 9.34 5.31 -21.02
CA SER A 76 10.47 5.33 -20.09
C SER A 76 11.27 4.03 -20.12
N GLU A 77 12.58 4.12 -20.36
CA GLU A 77 13.48 2.95 -20.25
C GLU A 77 13.62 2.44 -18.80
N LEU A 78 13.36 3.28 -17.81
CA LEU A 78 13.49 2.97 -16.38
C LEU A 78 12.13 2.68 -15.71
N GLY A 79 11.02 2.81 -16.43
CA GLY A 79 9.68 2.75 -15.87
C GLY A 79 9.36 3.98 -15.01
N LEU A 80 9.11 3.74 -13.72
CA LEU A 80 8.68 4.76 -12.76
C LEU A 80 9.73 5.86 -12.53
N HIS A 81 9.28 7.09 -12.34
CA HIS A 81 10.13 8.17 -11.84
C HIS A 81 10.75 7.81 -10.47
N PRO A 82 11.99 8.23 -10.14
CA PRO A 82 12.65 7.85 -8.90
C PRO A 82 11.85 8.16 -7.62
N ILE A 83 11.09 9.26 -7.61
CA ILE A 83 10.22 9.61 -6.48
C ILE A 83 9.05 8.64 -6.32
N GLN A 84 8.52 8.10 -7.42
CA GLN A 84 7.48 7.07 -7.40
C GLN A 84 8.04 5.75 -6.91
N VAL A 85 9.24 5.36 -7.32
CA VAL A 85 9.91 4.16 -6.80
C VAL A 85 10.07 4.26 -5.28
N ALA A 86 10.61 5.38 -4.78
CA ALA A 86 10.81 5.55 -3.34
C ALA A 86 9.50 5.45 -2.55
N LEU A 87 8.43 6.12 -3.00
CA LEU A 87 7.19 6.22 -2.24
C LEU A 87 6.24 5.04 -2.43
N GLN A 88 6.12 4.55 -3.66
CA GLN A 88 5.07 3.61 -4.07
C GLN A 88 5.58 2.16 -4.18
N VAL A 89 6.90 1.96 -4.21
CA VAL A 89 7.53 0.63 -4.25
C VAL A 89 8.27 0.36 -2.95
N SER A 90 9.31 1.13 -2.64
CA SER A 90 10.22 0.80 -1.54
C SER A 90 9.57 0.89 -0.16
N LEU A 91 8.70 1.87 0.10
CA LEU A 91 8.01 1.97 1.39
C LEU A 91 6.99 0.82 1.60
N PRO A 92 6.11 0.50 0.64
CA PRO A 92 5.25 -0.69 0.76
C PRO A 92 6.01 -2.02 0.85
N GLU A 93 7.16 -2.17 0.19
CA GLU A 93 8.01 -3.36 0.33
C GLU A 93 8.49 -3.56 1.78
N ILE A 94 8.85 -2.46 2.46
CA ILE A 94 9.25 -2.50 3.87
C ILE A 94 8.08 -2.93 4.79
N ASP A 95 6.84 -2.59 4.43
CA ASP A 95 5.64 -3.08 5.13
C ASP A 95 5.37 -4.58 4.88
N GLY A 96 6.02 -5.19 3.90
CA GLY A 96 5.82 -6.58 3.48
C GLY A 96 4.80 -6.75 2.36
N ALA A 97 4.55 -5.72 1.55
CA ALA A 97 3.74 -5.84 0.35
C ALA A 97 4.39 -6.75 -0.69
N ILE A 98 3.59 -7.60 -1.32
CA ILE A 98 3.97 -8.41 -2.48
C ILE A 98 4.07 -7.48 -3.69
N GLU A 99 5.10 -7.74 -4.51
CA GLU A 99 5.50 -7.09 -5.76
C GLU A 99 4.52 -6.03 -6.31
N PRO A 100 4.97 -4.78 -6.45
CA PRO A 100 4.13 -3.72 -6.97
C PRO A 100 3.76 -3.95 -8.44
N ILE A 101 2.47 -3.84 -8.74
CA ILE A 101 1.96 -3.88 -10.12
C ILE A 101 1.45 -2.48 -10.48
N ILE A 102 1.89 -1.95 -11.63
CA ILE A 102 1.31 -0.75 -12.22
C ILE A 102 -0.11 -1.08 -12.66
N PHE A 103 -1.13 -0.38 -12.11
CA PHE A 103 -2.53 -0.74 -12.37
C PHE A 103 -3.34 0.36 -13.07
N ALA A 104 -2.91 1.62 -12.98
CA ALA A 104 -3.62 2.77 -13.54
C ALA A 104 -2.67 3.94 -13.79
N GLY A 105 -2.99 4.75 -14.80
CA GLY A 105 -2.28 5.96 -15.22
C GLY A 105 -2.85 6.53 -16.50
#